data_AF-A0A2V5ZS44-F1
#
_entry.id   AF-A0A2V5ZS44-F1
#
_cell.length_a   1.000
_cell.length_b   1.000
_cell.length_c   1.000
_cell.angle_alpha   90.00
_cell.angle_beta   90.00
_cell.angle_gamma   90.00
#
_symmetry.space_group_name_H-M   'P 1'
#
loop_
_entity.id
_entity.type
_entity.pdbx_description
1 polymer ?
#
loop_
_entity_poly.entity_id
_entity_poly.type
_entity_poly.pdbx_seq_one_letter_code
_entity_poly.pdbx_strand_id
1 'polypeptide(L)'
;MNVFVTIGGLSVVDQTGRRVAYQQSVAVNAPISGDHHARLAPTASPGHSYHTYSYQADASPGPQPSLAASAQPLVGGGAPPEDLGPPLEVGEGAPPPEPEIPQFPFPPPQASTFERVPRALLVAGNPAPKLKDVDAVLSGAFEKCGYGEKSYYAVPDGFAIASRIEQINADGSFSRNRWSLDSQVMSTFSIDGYLRALFGAREGHFRVVVFVVTNHPFQQTEERVSSDQAREWVRKGLNELPRRIGNQDFTDDYACTALIYEFKALGGGQAAFVEPSEITAHMHLEKSGLRAALSPPR
;
A
#
# COMPACT_ATOMS: atom_id res chain seq x y z
N MET A 1 -15.33 -48.61 -5.53
CA MET A 1 -16.38 -48.45 -4.50
C MET A 1 -16.73 -46.98 -4.50
N ASN A 2 -17.97 -46.65 -4.89
CA ASN A 2 -18.36 -45.25 -5.10
C ASN A 2 -18.95 -44.72 -3.79
N VAL A 3 -18.43 -43.59 -3.31
CA VAL A 3 -18.95 -42.90 -2.11
C VAL A 3 -19.77 -41.71 -2.60
N PHE A 4 -21.02 -41.63 -2.16
CA PHE A 4 -21.89 -40.48 -2.39
C PHE A 4 -21.97 -39.66 -1.10
N VAL A 5 -21.68 -38.37 -1.18
CA VAL A 5 -21.87 -37.43 -0.08
C VAL A 5 -23.09 -36.57 -0.38
N THR A 6 -24.09 -36.59 0.50
CA THR A 6 -25.30 -35.78 0.38
C THR A 6 -25.24 -34.65 1.41
N ILE A 7 -25.14 -33.40 0.94
CA ILE A 7 -25.21 -32.22 1.80
C ILE A 7 -26.66 -31.75 1.82
N GLY A 8 -27.38 -32.04 2.89
CA GLY A 8 -28.74 -31.52 3.11
C GLY A 8 -28.70 -30.08 3.62
N GLY A 9 -29.46 -29.17 2.99
CA GLY A 9 -29.84 -27.89 3.63
C GLY A 9 -29.57 -26.60 2.84
N LEU A 10 -28.97 -26.63 1.64
CA LEU A 10 -28.75 -25.40 0.87
C LEU A 10 -30.03 -25.00 0.09
N SER A 11 -30.65 -23.87 0.47
CA SER A 11 -31.70 -23.23 -0.34
C SER A 11 -31.11 -22.01 -1.03
N VAL A 12 -30.94 -22.07 -2.35
CA VAL A 12 -30.52 -20.92 -3.16
C VAL A 12 -31.77 -20.19 -3.62
N VAL A 13 -31.81 -18.88 -3.38
CA VAL A 13 -32.92 -18.01 -3.74
C VAL A 13 -32.39 -16.91 -4.64
N ASP A 14 -33.06 -16.62 -5.75
CA ASP A 14 -32.65 -15.53 -6.63
C ASP A 14 -33.05 -14.15 -6.06
N GLN A 15 -32.65 -13.09 -6.77
CA GLN A 15 -32.88 -11.69 -6.38
C GLN A 15 -34.37 -11.31 -6.33
N THR A 16 -35.26 -12.17 -6.83
CA THR A 16 -36.72 -12.01 -6.80
C THR A 16 -37.40 -12.86 -5.72
N GLY A 17 -36.62 -13.59 -4.90
CA GLY A 17 -37.15 -14.45 -3.85
C GLY A 17 -37.59 -15.83 -4.34
N ARG A 18 -37.26 -16.21 -5.58
CA ARG A 18 -37.62 -17.54 -6.12
C ARG A 18 -36.56 -18.57 -5.74
N ARG A 19 -36.99 -19.69 -5.14
CA ARG A 19 -36.13 -20.84 -4.85
C ARG A 19 -35.68 -21.48 -6.16
N VAL A 20 -34.37 -21.57 -6.36
CA VAL A 20 -33.75 -22.24 -7.51
C VAL A 20 -33.38 -23.65 -7.07
N ALA A 21 -33.99 -24.67 -7.68
CA ALA A 21 -33.66 -26.06 -7.37
C ALA A 21 -32.25 -26.37 -7.88
N TYR A 22 -31.34 -26.68 -6.96
CA TYR A 22 -29.99 -27.08 -7.29
C TYR A 22 -29.90 -28.60 -7.24
N GLN A 23 -29.62 -29.23 -8.38
CA GLN A 23 -29.33 -30.65 -8.46
C GLN A 23 -27.82 -30.82 -8.39
N GLN A 24 -27.29 -31.36 -7.30
CA GLN A 24 -25.86 -31.61 -7.16
C GLN A 24 -25.62 -33.09 -6.87
N SER A 25 -25.02 -33.78 -7.84
CA SER A 25 -24.24 -35.00 -7.58
C SER A 25 -22.87 -34.79 -8.22
N VAL A 26 -21.84 -34.72 -7.37
CA VAL A 26 -20.44 -34.74 -7.81
C VAL A 26 -19.92 -36.15 -7.57
N ALA A 27 -19.56 -36.86 -8.65
CA ALA A 27 -18.87 -38.14 -8.54
C ALA A 27 -17.36 -37.88 -8.47
N VAL A 28 -16.72 -38.30 -7.39
CA VAL A 28 -15.26 -38.22 -7.23
C VAL A 28 -14.71 -39.64 -7.38
N ASN A 29 -13.85 -39.86 -8.39
CA ASN A 29 -13.11 -41.11 -8.54
C ASN A 29 -11.80 -41.03 -7.76
N ALA A 30 -11.62 -41.92 -6.79
CA ALA A 30 -10.33 -42.09 -6.12
C ALA A 30 -9.36 -42.87 -7.02
N PRO A 31 -8.08 -42.48 -7.12
CA PRO A 31 -7.08 -43.29 -7.82
C PRO A 31 -6.77 -44.57 -7.04
N ILE A 32 -6.79 -45.70 -7.76
CA ILE A 32 -6.40 -47.02 -7.25
C ILE A 32 -4.87 -47.05 -7.16
N SER A 33 -4.37 -47.41 -5.98
CA SER A 33 -2.96 -47.71 -5.71
C SER A 33 -2.51 -48.94 -6.51
N GLY A 34 -1.38 -48.84 -7.22
CA GLY A 34 -0.72 -49.99 -7.85
C GLY A 34 0.51 -49.61 -8.68
N ASP A 35 1.67 -50.15 -8.29
CA ASP A 35 3.00 -50.03 -8.90
C ASP A 35 3.06 -50.44 -10.40
N HIS A 36 3.92 -49.75 -11.19
CA HIS A 36 5.06 -50.33 -11.94
C HIS A 36 5.67 -49.36 -12.99
N HIS A 37 7.01 -49.43 -13.07
CA HIS A 37 7.98 -48.92 -14.05
C HIS A 37 7.52 -48.59 -15.50
N ALA A 38 8.07 -47.48 -16.06
CA ALA A 38 8.93 -47.41 -17.27
C ALA A 38 8.75 -46.15 -18.16
N ARG A 39 9.80 -45.32 -18.19
CA ARG A 39 10.48 -44.63 -19.31
C ARG A 39 9.77 -44.26 -20.65
N LEU A 40 10.04 -42.99 -21.04
CA LEU A 40 10.32 -42.36 -22.37
C LEU A 40 9.35 -41.25 -22.83
N ALA A 41 9.93 -40.12 -23.21
CA ALA A 41 9.34 -38.92 -23.84
C ALA A 41 9.36 -39.03 -25.39
N PRO A 42 9.10 -37.98 -26.21
CA PRO A 42 8.17 -36.83 -26.14
C PRO A 42 7.29 -36.72 -27.42
N THR A 43 6.18 -35.96 -27.41
CA THR A 43 5.58 -35.45 -28.67
C THR A 43 4.80 -34.14 -28.52
N ALA A 44 5.26 -33.16 -29.31
CA ALA A 44 4.54 -32.22 -30.18
C ALA A 44 3.50 -31.21 -29.64
N SER A 45 3.83 -29.94 -29.88
CA SER A 45 2.97 -28.75 -29.87
C SER A 45 2.01 -28.69 -31.07
N PRO A 46 0.98 -27.83 -30.98
CA PRO A 46 0.66 -26.82 -32.00
C PRO A 46 0.66 -25.42 -31.33
N GLY A 47 1.17 -24.32 -31.91
CA GLY A 47 1.05 -23.86 -33.28
C GLY A 47 0.10 -22.65 -33.31
N HIS A 48 0.51 -21.49 -32.79
CA HIS A 48 -0.25 -20.23 -32.90
C HIS A 48 0.64 -19.09 -33.43
N SER A 49 0.24 -18.61 -34.60
CA SER A 49 0.78 -17.51 -35.38
C SER A 49 0.41 -16.14 -34.79
N TYR A 50 1.38 -15.24 -34.68
CA TYR A 50 1.15 -13.82 -34.36
C TYR A 50 1.13 -12.99 -35.64
N HIS A 51 0.06 -12.22 -35.84
CA HIS A 51 0.00 -11.12 -36.80
C HIS A 51 0.75 -9.91 -36.23
N THR A 52 1.75 -9.43 -36.97
CA THR A 52 2.46 -8.17 -36.71
C THR A 52 1.75 -7.02 -37.42
N TYR A 53 1.35 -5.99 -36.67
CA TYR A 53 0.96 -4.69 -37.23
C TYR A 53 2.17 -3.75 -37.20
N SER A 54 2.64 -3.36 -38.39
CA SER A 54 3.62 -2.29 -38.59
C SER A 54 2.90 -0.95 -38.72
N TYR A 55 3.22 0.01 -37.85
CA TYR A 55 2.81 1.41 -38.01
C TYR A 55 3.90 2.17 -38.78
N GLN A 56 3.51 2.75 -39.92
CA GLN A 56 4.30 3.66 -40.72
C GLN A 56 4.21 5.07 -40.11
N ALA A 57 5.37 5.67 -39.85
CA ALA A 57 5.50 7.06 -39.48
C ALA A 57 5.64 7.90 -40.75
N ASP A 58 4.90 9.01 -40.85
CA ASP A 58 5.26 10.07 -41.78
C ASP A 58 4.86 11.46 -41.28
N ALA A 59 5.74 12.41 -41.63
CA ALA A 59 5.62 13.86 -41.68
C ALA A 59 5.60 14.73 -40.40
N SER A 60 6.76 15.36 -40.14
CA SER A 60 6.90 16.73 -39.60
C SER A 60 6.37 17.79 -40.60
N PRO A 61 5.99 19.00 -40.14
CA PRO A 61 6.88 20.18 -40.24
C PRO A 61 6.76 21.13 -39.02
N GLY A 62 7.82 21.74 -38.49
CA GLY A 62 8.48 22.96 -38.99
C GLY A 62 8.52 24.03 -37.85
N PRO A 63 9.51 24.94 -37.78
CA PRO A 63 9.93 25.57 -36.51
C PRO A 63 9.43 27.01 -36.25
N GLN A 64 9.28 27.33 -34.94
CA GLN A 64 9.48 28.59 -34.16
C GLN A 64 9.06 29.98 -34.72
N PRO A 65 8.67 30.93 -33.84
CA PRO A 65 9.69 31.85 -33.29
C PRO A 65 9.54 32.21 -31.79
N SER A 66 10.71 32.38 -31.18
CA SER A 66 10.97 33.08 -29.93
C SER A 66 10.67 34.58 -30.01
N LEU A 67 10.23 35.18 -28.91
CA LEU A 67 10.37 36.63 -28.68
C LEU A 67 11.15 36.85 -27.38
N ALA A 68 12.39 37.30 -27.56
CA ALA A 68 13.21 37.90 -26.53
C ALA A 68 13.02 39.42 -26.53
N ALA A 69 13.07 39.99 -25.32
CA ALA A 69 13.54 41.32 -24.92
C ALA A 69 13.19 42.57 -25.77
N SER A 70 12.62 43.56 -25.10
CA SER A 70 12.86 44.98 -25.41
C SER A 70 12.96 45.76 -24.11
N ALA A 71 14.11 46.41 -23.93
CA ALA A 71 14.40 47.38 -22.88
C ALA A 71 14.38 48.81 -23.47
N GLN A 72 14.43 49.80 -22.57
CA GLN A 72 14.77 51.22 -22.72
C GLN A 72 13.59 52.22 -22.49
N PRO A 73 13.85 53.51 -22.17
CA PRO A 73 13.90 53.99 -20.78
C PRO A 73 13.03 55.26 -20.59
N LEU A 74 12.68 55.63 -19.36
CA LEU A 74 12.18 56.99 -19.10
C LEU A 74 12.87 57.60 -17.89
N VAL A 75 13.71 58.60 -18.20
CA VAL A 75 14.28 59.58 -17.29
C VAL A 75 13.20 60.65 -17.04
N GLY A 76 12.91 60.96 -15.79
CA GLY A 76 12.02 62.05 -15.42
C GLY A 76 12.19 62.37 -13.93
N GLY A 77 12.95 63.41 -13.63
CA GLY A 77 13.24 63.84 -12.27
C GLY A 77 12.04 64.46 -11.57
N GLY A 78 11.93 64.16 -10.28
CA GLY A 78 11.08 64.84 -9.31
C GLY A 78 11.53 64.43 -7.90
N ALA A 79 11.98 65.39 -7.11
CA ALA A 79 12.42 65.21 -5.72
C ALA A 79 11.18 65.05 -4.77
N PRO A 80 11.38 64.73 -3.48
CA PRO A 80 10.75 63.61 -2.76
C PRO A 80 9.42 63.99 -2.08
N PRO A 81 8.59 63.01 -1.69
CA PRO A 81 7.78 63.15 -0.50
C PRO A 81 8.57 62.65 0.71
N GLU A 82 8.81 63.56 1.66
CA GLU A 82 9.04 63.20 3.04
C GLU A 82 7.81 62.45 3.58
N ASP A 83 8.10 61.41 4.37
CA ASP A 83 7.24 60.71 5.34
C ASP A 83 7.10 59.20 5.06
N LEU A 84 8.24 58.50 5.14
CA LEU A 84 8.23 57.08 5.46
C LEU A 84 8.03 56.98 6.98
N GLY A 85 6.77 56.79 7.39
CA GLY A 85 6.48 56.23 8.71
C GLY A 85 7.34 54.98 8.96
N PRO A 86 7.60 54.62 10.23
CA PRO A 86 8.45 53.48 10.55
C PRO A 86 8.00 52.26 9.75
N PRO A 87 8.92 51.44 9.21
CA PRO A 87 8.55 50.21 8.52
C PRO A 87 7.58 49.46 9.43
N LEU A 88 6.37 49.22 8.93
CA LEU A 88 5.46 48.29 9.57
C LEU A 88 6.26 47.00 9.73
N GLU A 89 6.64 46.68 10.97
CA GLU A 89 7.12 45.35 11.30
C GLU A 89 6.06 44.40 10.77
N VAL A 90 6.40 43.74 9.66
CA VAL A 90 5.66 42.58 9.19
C VAL A 90 5.89 41.57 10.29
N GLY A 91 5.02 41.58 11.29
CA GLY A 91 5.03 40.59 12.35
C GLY A 91 5.10 39.25 11.66
N GLU A 92 6.20 38.52 11.88
CA GLU A 92 6.37 37.17 11.38
C GLU A 92 5.13 36.40 11.83
N GLY A 93 4.21 36.20 10.88
CA GLY A 93 2.97 35.51 11.13
C GLY A 93 3.34 34.16 11.71
N ALA A 94 2.87 33.89 12.93
CA ALA A 94 3.11 32.61 13.58
C ALA A 94 2.85 31.49 12.57
N PRO A 95 3.73 30.49 12.46
CA PRO A 95 3.55 29.40 11.51
C PRO A 95 2.14 28.82 11.69
N PRO A 96 1.45 28.49 10.59
CA PRO A 96 0.09 27.97 10.66
C PRO A 96 0.02 26.79 11.64
N PRO A 97 -1.08 26.65 12.39
CA PRO A 97 -1.22 25.58 13.36
C PRO A 97 -1.05 24.23 12.65
N GLU A 98 -0.25 23.36 13.25
CA GLU A 98 0.06 22.05 12.70
C GLU A 98 -1.23 21.20 12.62
N PRO A 99 -1.45 20.43 11.54
CA PRO A 99 -2.66 19.64 11.38
C PRO A 99 -2.79 18.60 12.50
N GLU A 100 -4.02 18.37 12.96
CA GLU A 100 -4.33 17.29 13.88
C GLU A 100 -4.15 15.95 13.17
N ILE A 101 -3.32 15.08 13.75
CA ILE A 101 -3.03 13.75 13.22
C ILE A 101 -4.01 12.73 13.82
N PRO A 102 -4.67 11.88 13.02
CA PRO A 102 -5.54 10.84 13.55
C PRO A 102 -4.74 9.80 14.33
N GLN A 103 -5.39 9.21 15.33
CA GLN A 103 -4.80 8.13 16.14
C GLN A 103 -4.86 6.80 15.40
N PHE A 104 -3.77 6.05 15.44
CA PHE A 104 -3.78 4.63 15.13
C PHE A 104 -4.33 3.87 16.35
N PRO A 105 -5.13 2.80 16.19
CA PRO A 105 -5.57 2.02 17.34
C PRO A 105 -4.37 1.49 18.14
N PHE A 106 -4.34 1.77 19.44
CA PHE A 106 -3.23 1.37 20.32
C PHE A 106 -3.77 0.85 21.66
N PRO A 107 -3.37 -0.36 22.12
CA PRO A 107 -2.49 -1.30 21.42
C PRO A 107 -3.04 -1.74 20.05
N PRO A 108 -2.16 -2.06 19.08
CA PRO A 108 -2.58 -2.40 17.73
C PRO A 108 -3.48 -3.65 17.73
N PRO A 109 -4.45 -3.73 16.79
CA PRO A 109 -5.22 -4.94 16.56
C PRO A 109 -4.31 -6.11 16.15
N GLN A 110 -4.84 -7.32 16.22
CA GLN A 110 -4.09 -8.52 15.84
C GLN A 110 -3.67 -8.45 14.37
N ALA A 111 -2.36 -8.43 14.12
CA ALA A 111 -1.77 -8.60 12.80
C ALA A 111 -1.65 -10.10 12.46
N SER A 112 -1.65 -10.40 11.16
CA SER A 112 -1.45 -11.75 10.64
C SER A 112 -0.07 -12.30 11.00
N THR A 113 0.94 -11.42 10.98
CA THR A 113 2.30 -11.64 11.49
C THR A 113 2.96 -10.29 11.77
N PHE A 114 4.01 -10.29 12.59
CA PHE A 114 4.80 -9.09 12.88
C PHE A 114 6.28 -9.42 13.11
N GLU A 115 7.15 -8.42 12.97
CA GLU A 115 8.55 -8.51 13.42
C GLU A 115 9.07 -7.14 13.88
N ARG A 116 10.10 -7.15 14.73
CA ARG A 116 10.85 -5.94 15.07
C ARG A 116 11.86 -5.64 13.96
N VAL A 117 11.80 -4.43 13.41
CA VAL A 117 12.77 -3.94 12.43
C VAL A 117 14.08 -3.61 13.16
N PRO A 118 15.24 -4.14 12.73
CA PRO A 118 16.51 -3.81 13.33
C PRO A 118 16.82 -2.31 13.25
N ARG A 119 17.18 -1.70 14.39
CA ARG A 119 17.52 -0.26 14.50
C ARG A 119 18.60 0.17 13.50
N ALA A 120 19.57 -0.70 13.22
CA ALA A 120 20.63 -0.45 12.25
C ALA A 120 20.11 -0.21 10.83
N LEU A 121 18.95 -0.76 10.46
CA LEU A 121 18.34 -0.49 9.14
C LEU A 121 17.70 0.89 9.06
N LEU A 122 17.47 1.56 10.20
CA LEU A 122 16.72 2.81 10.28
C LEU A 122 17.64 4.02 10.46
N VAL A 123 18.71 3.89 11.26
CA VAL A 123 19.50 5.05 11.72
C VAL A 123 21.01 4.78 11.79
N ALA A 124 21.52 3.77 11.07
CA ALA A 124 22.96 3.48 11.10
C ALA A 124 23.79 4.72 10.73
N GLY A 125 24.76 5.05 11.58
CA GLY A 125 25.67 6.18 11.40
C GLY A 125 25.15 7.53 11.94
N ASN A 126 23.90 7.62 12.39
CA ASN A 126 23.39 8.85 13.02
C ASN A 126 23.51 8.74 14.57
N PRO A 127 24.35 9.58 15.22
CA PRO A 127 24.55 9.52 16.67
C PRO A 127 23.40 10.13 17.49
N ALA A 128 22.53 10.93 16.88
CA ALA A 128 21.40 11.58 17.55
C ALA A 128 20.17 11.60 16.63
N PRO A 129 19.64 10.42 16.25
CA PRO A 129 18.53 10.35 15.31
C PRO A 129 17.24 10.86 15.92
N LYS A 130 16.41 11.45 15.07
CA LYS A 130 15.05 11.87 15.38
C LYS A 130 14.04 10.99 14.66
N LEU A 131 12.78 11.05 15.07
CA LEU A 131 11.71 10.28 14.43
C LEU A 131 11.54 10.59 12.93
N LYS A 132 11.82 11.83 12.50
CA LYS A 132 11.84 12.19 11.07
C LYS A 132 12.93 11.46 10.27
N ASP A 133 14.06 11.10 10.90
CA ASP A 133 15.14 10.39 10.23
C ASP A 133 14.72 8.93 9.99
N VAL A 134 14.01 8.34 10.96
CA VAL A 134 13.37 7.02 10.81
C VAL A 134 12.30 7.07 9.72
N ASP A 135 11.44 8.08 9.73
CA ASP A 135 10.43 8.30 8.70
C ASP A 135 11.05 8.40 7.30
N ALA A 136 12.12 9.17 7.12
CA ALA A 136 12.80 9.28 5.82
C ALA A 136 13.23 7.91 5.26
N VAL A 137 13.64 6.97 6.12
CA VAL A 137 13.96 5.60 5.71
C VAL A 137 12.70 4.79 5.38
N LEU A 138 11.68 4.84 6.23
CA LEU A 138 10.44 4.07 6.04
C LEU A 138 9.67 4.54 4.80
N SER A 139 9.44 5.84 4.68
CA SER A 139 8.80 6.48 3.52
C SER A 139 9.61 6.29 2.25
N GLY A 140 10.93 6.44 2.30
CA GLY A 140 11.82 6.18 1.18
C GLY A 140 11.81 4.70 0.75
N ALA A 141 11.67 3.76 1.69
CA ALA A 141 11.52 2.34 1.38
C ALA A 141 10.19 2.05 0.66
N PHE A 142 9.08 2.66 1.13
CA PHE A 142 7.80 2.59 0.44
C PHE A 142 7.90 3.13 -1.00
N GLU A 143 8.52 4.28 -1.20
CA GLU A 143 8.68 4.89 -2.52
C GLU A 143 9.53 4.02 -3.46
N LYS A 144 10.71 3.55 -3.00
CA LYS A 144 11.59 2.66 -3.77
C LYS A 144 10.90 1.37 -4.19
N CYS A 145 9.99 0.86 -3.37
CA CYS A 145 9.22 -0.35 -3.64
C CYS A 145 7.91 -0.09 -4.41
N GLY A 146 7.62 1.15 -4.80
CA GLY A 146 6.45 1.50 -5.62
C GLY A 146 5.15 1.70 -4.84
N TYR A 147 5.20 1.80 -3.51
CA TYR A 147 4.06 2.22 -2.69
C TYR A 147 3.90 3.73 -2.82
N GLY A 148 3.15 4.18 -3.84
CA GLY A 148 2.93 5.60 -4.11
C GLY A 148 2.04 6.32 -3.08
N GLU A 149 1.34 5.58 -2.23
CA GLU A 149 0.45 6.10 -1.19
C GLU A 149 0.82 5.50 0.16
N LYS A 150 0.86 6.37 1.18
CA LYS A 150 1.15 6.05 2.58
C LYS A 150 0.39 7.02 3.48
N SER A 151 0.08 6.59 4.69
CA SER A 151 -0.73 7.38 5.63
C SER A 151 -0.12 7.36 7.03
N TYR A 152 0.00 8.54 7.63
CA TYR A 152 0.56 8.75 8.97
C TYR A 152 -0.53 8.85 10.03
N TYR A 153 -0.24 8.22 11.16
CA TYR A 153 -1.07 8.22 12.36
C TYR A 153 -0.22 8.45 13.60
N ALA A 154 -0.80 9.03 14.65
CA ALA A 154 -0.18 9.08 15.95
C ALA A 154 -0.34 7.74 16.69
N VAL A 155 0.69 7.38 17.44
CA VAL A 155 0.68 6.39 18.52
C VAL A 155 1.30 7.04 19.76
N PRO A 156 1.23 6.43 20.97
CA PRO A 156 1.91 6.96 22.13
C PRO A 156 3.39 7.25 21.83
N ASP A 157 3.80 8.50 22.06
CA ASP A 157 5.15 9.03 21.81
C ASP A 157 5.79 8.54 20.51
N GLY A 158 5.05 8.62 19.41
CA GLY A 158 5.57 8.16 18.13
C GLY A 158 4.59 8.26 16.97
N PHE A 159 4.82 7.46 15.95
CA PHE A 159 3.95 7.41 14.78
C PHE A 159 3.78 5.99 14.25
N ALA A 160 2.68 5.78 13.54
CA ALA A 160 2.51 4.66 12.64
C ALA A 160 2.44 5.17 11.20
N ILE A 161 3.05 4.43 10.28
CA ILE A 161 2.95 4.68 8.83
C ILE A 161 2.39 3.43 8.15
N ALA A 162 1.21 3.58 7.55
CA ALA A 162 0.50 2.52 6.84
C ALA A 162 0.77 2.62 5.33
N SER A 163 1.06 1.49 4.69
CA SER A 163 1.14 1.40 3.24
C SER A 163 -0.26 1.45 2.62
N ARG A 164 -0.35 1.77 1.32
CA ARG A 164 -1.50 1.34 0.52
C ARG A 164 -1.70 -0.18 0.56
N ILE A 165 -2.90 -0.61 0.17
CA ILE A 165 -3.22 -2.03 -0.01
C ILE A 165 -2.46 -2.57 -1.22
N GLU A 166 -1.81 -3.71 -1.04
CA GLU A 166 -1.03 -4.39 -2.06
C GLU A 166 -1.63 -5.77 -2.35
N GLN A 167 -1.81 -6.10 -3.63
CA GLN A 167 -2.15 -7.47 -4.03
C GLN A 167 -0.91 -8.35 -4.12
N ILE A 168 -0.91 -9.45 -3.39
CA ILE A 168 0.16 -10.44 -3.31
C ILE A 168 -0.30 -11.78 -3.88
N ASN A 169 0.65 -12.62 -4.28
CA ASN A 169 0.42 -14.04 -4.51
C ASN A 169 0.36 -14.76 -3.15
N ALA A 170 -0.15 -15.99 -3.12
CA ALA A 170 -0.23 -16.79 -1.88
C ALA A 170 1.14 -17.00 -1.21
N ASP A 171 2.23 -16.98 -1.98
CA ASP A 171 3.58 -17.09 -1.45
C ASP A 171 4.14 -15.76 -0.87
N GLY A 172 3.38 -14.66 -0.95
CA GLY A 172 3.76 -13.32 -0.47
C GLY A 172 4.55 -12.47 -1.47
N SER A 173 4.87 -12.99 -2.67
CA SER A 173 5.46 -12.19 -3.74
C SER A 173 4.44 -11.19 -4.29
N PHE A 174 4.92 -10.06 -4.80
CA PHE A 174 4.02 -9.10 -5.44
C PHE A 174 3.37 -9.72 -6.68
N SER A 175 2.07 -9.49 -6.85
CA SER A 175 1.36 -9.99 -8.04
C SER A 175 1.72 -9.14 -9.28
N ARG A 176 1.50 -9.66 -10.50
CA ARG A 176 1.65 -8.87 -11.74
C ARG A 176 0.69 -7.68 -11.79
N ASN A 177 -0.41 -7.75 -11.05
CA ASN A 177 -1.42 -6.70 -10.87
C ASN A 177 -1.27 -6.05 -9.49
N ARG A 178 -0.03 -5.86 -9.03
CA ARG A 178 0.32 -5.39 -7.67
C ARG A 178 -0.56 -4.26 -7.14
N TRP A 179 -0.90 -3.34 -8.04
CA TRP A 179 -1.69 -2.14 -7.78
C TRP A 179 -3.00 -2.08 -8.60
N SER A 180 -3.25 -3.04 -9.49
CA SER A 180 -4.24 -2.92 -10.55
C SER A 180 -5.59 -3.54 -10.19
N LEU A 181 -6.62 -2.73 -10.36
CA LEU A 181 -7.75 -3.10 -11.23
C LEU A 181 -7.42 -2.51 -12.60
N ASP A 182 -7.69 -3.23 -13.68
CA ASP A 182 -7.36 -2.80 -15.05
C ASP A 182 -7.82 -1.37 -15.35
N SER A 183 -6.93 -0.61 -16.00
CA SER A 183 -6.99 0.82 -16.23
C SER A 183 -7.95 1.23 -17.36
N GLN A 184 -9.25 0.94 -17.23
CA GLN A 184 -10.25 1.47 -18.15
C GLN A 184 -11.26 2.36 -17.42
N VAL A 185 -10.97 3.67 -17.50
CA VAL A 185 -11.89 4.81 -17.33
C VAL A 185 -12.58 4.90 -15.97
N MET A 186 -11.93 5.59 -15.03
CA MET A 186 -12.63 6.20 -13.89
C MET A 186 -12.37 7.71 -13.97
N SER A 187 -13.24 8.44 -14.67
CA SER A 187 -13.18 9.90 -14.84
C SER A 187 -13.52 10.70 -13.57
N THR A 188 -13.61 10.04 -12.41
CA THR A 188 -13.63 10.67 -11.09
C THR A 188 -12.99 9.69 -10.09
N PHE A 189 -11.73 9.93 -9.68
CA PHE A 189 -11.01 9.03 -8.77
C PHE A 189 -11.64 9.06 -7.36
N SER A 190 -12.54 8.12 -7.07
CA SER A 190 -12.97 7.82 -5.70
C SER A 190 -12.05 6.75 -5.13
N ILE A 191 -11.20 7.11 -4.16
CA ILE A 191 -10.37 6.14 -3.41
C ILE A 191 -11.28 5.09 -2.77
N ASP A 192 -12.46 5.49 -2.29
CA ASP A 192 -13.56 4.62 -1.81
C ASP A 192 -13.96 3.54 -2.81
N GLY A 193 -14.30 3.94 -4.04
CA GLY A 193 -14.61 3.03 -5.12
C GLY A 193 -13.45 2.09 -5.46
N TYR A 194 -12.22 2.62 -5.51
CA TYR A 194 -11.03 1.85 -5.84
C TYR A 194 -10.74 0.72 -4.84
N LEU A 195 -10.67 1.00 -3.52
CA LEU A 195 -10.40 -0.08 -2.56
C LEU A 195 -11.60 -1.02 -2.40
N ARG A 196 -12.84 -0.55 -2.62
CA ARG A 196 -14.03 -1.41 -2.68
C ARG A 196 -13.90 -2.44 -3.79
N ALA A 197 -13.56 -1.99 -4.99
CA ALA A 197 -13.36 -2.86 -6.12
C ALA A 197 -12.13 -3.79 -5.94
N LEU A 198 -11.06 -3.35 -5.25
CA LEU A 198 -9.86 -4.17 -5.08
C LEU A 198 -10.13 -5.48 -4.34
N PHE A 199 -10.89 -5.44 -3.24
CA PHE A 199 -11.29 -6.67 -2.53
C PHE A 199 -12.57 -7.31 -3.08
N GLY A 200 -13.44 -6.55 -3.74
CA GLY A 200 -14.72 -7.05 -4.21
C GLY A 200 -14.66 -7.76 -5.57
N ALA A 201 -13.77 -7.34 -6.46
CA ALA A 201 -13.85 -7.73 -7.88
C ALA A 201 -13.07 -9.00 -8.22
N ARG A 202 -12.07 -9.40 -7.43
CA ARG A 202 -11.17 -10.52 -7.79
C ARG A 202 -10.80 -11.34 -6.57
N GLU A 203 -10.79 -12.66 -6.75
CA GLU A 203 -10.13 -13.55 -5.81
C GLU A 203 -8.64 -13.19 -5.71
N GLY A 204 -8.09 -13.15 -4.50
CA GLY A 204 -6.69 -12.80 -4.31
C GLY A 204 -6.30 -12.61 -2.85
N HIS A 205 -4.99 -12.55 -2.64
CA HIS A 205 -4.39 -12.21 -1.36
C HIS A 205 -3.95 -10.75 -1.38
N PHE A 206 -4.14 -10.08 -0.26
CA PHE A 206 -3.83 -8.67 -0.10
C PHE A 206 -3.12 -8.46 1.21
N ARG A 207 -2.25 -7.45 1.27
CA ARG A 207 -1.65 -7.02 2.53
C ARG A 207 -1.66 -5.51 2.69
N VAL A 208 -1.64 -5.10 3.95
CA VAL A 208 -1.26 -3.76 4.40
C VAL A 208 -0.08 -3.92 5.34
N VAL A 209 0.98 -3.13 5.12
CA VAL A 209 2.15 -3.07 5.99
C VAL A 209 2.04 -1.80 6.83
N VAL A 210 2.06 -1.94 8.15
CA VAL A 210 2.11 -0.81 9.08
C VAL A 210 3.41 -0.88 9.86
N PHE A 211 4.23 0.16 9.77
CA PHE A 211 5.37 0.32 10.69
C PHE A 211 4.92 1.17 11.86
N VAL A 212 5.04 0.64 13.08
CA VAL A 212 4.77 1.36 14.33
C VAL A 212 6.09 1.69 15.00
N VAL A 213 6.35 2.99 15.19
CA VAL A 213 7.56 3.52 15.83
C VAL A 213 7.18 4.17 17.14
N THR A 214 7.60 3.58 18.26
CA THR A 214 7.28 4.05 19.62
C THR A 214 8.26 3.46 20.64
N ASN A 215 8.43 4.13 21.78
CA ASN A 215 9.10 3.60 22.98
C ASN A 215 8.14 2.92 23.97
N HIS A 216 6.85 2.84 23.65
CA HIS A 216 5.87 2.14 24.47
C HIS A 216 5.80 0.66 24.07
N PRO A 217 6.24 -0.28 24.93
CA PRO A 217 6.05 -1.70 24.65
C PRO A 217 4.56 -2.02 24.63
N PHE A 218 4.14 -2.87 23.69
CA PHE A 218 2.74 -3.24 23.53
C PHE A 218 2.58 -4.75 23.27
N GLN A 219 1.40 -5.25 23.61
CA GLN A 219 0.86 -6.51 23.10
C GLN A 219 -0.31 -6.18 22.19
N GLN A 220 -0.44 -6.91 21.08
CA GLN A 220 -1.60 -6.73 20.20
C GLN A 220 -2.88 -7.14 20.93
N THR A 221 -3.99 -6.49 20.59
CA THR A 221 -5.31 -6.95 21.04
C THR A 221 -5.71 -8.20 20.26
N GLU A 222 -6.70 -8.95 20.75
CA GLU A 222 -7.28 -10.10 20.02
C GLU A 222 -8.25 -9.66 18.90
N GLU A 223 -8.40 -8.35 18.67
CA GLU A 223 -9.33 -7.82 17.68
C GLU A 223 -8.82 -8.07 16.25
N ARG A 224 -9.70 -8.64 15.41
CA ARG A 224 -9.44 -8.85 13.99
C ARG A 224 -9.90 -7.66 13.18
N VAL A 225 -9.00 -7.17 12.34
CA VAL A 225 -9.26 -6.02 11.46
C VAL A 225 -10.15 -6.46 10.30
N SER A 226 -11.19 -5.68 10.00
CA SER A 226 -11.99 -5.88 8.80
C SER A 226 -11.31 -5.28 7.57
N SER A 227 -11.63 -5.76 6.37
CA SER A 227 -11.12 -5.14 5.14
C SER A 227 -11.52 -3.66 5.03
N ASP A 228 -12.66 -3.25 5.60
CA ASP A 228 -13.07 -1.85 5.63
C ASP A 228 -12.19 -1.01 6.57
N GLN A 229 -11.86 -1.53 7.76
CA GLN A 229 -10.96 -0.87 8.69
C GLN A 229 -9.56 -0.67 8.08
N ALA A 230 -9.03 -1.68 7.37
CA ALA A 230 -7.75 -1.59 6.67
C ALA A 230 -7.78 -0.55 5.53
N ARG A 231 -8.93 -0.39 4.85
CA ARG A 231 -9.12 0.68 3.85
C ARG A 231 -9.08 2.07 4.47
N GLU A 232 -9.65 2.23 5.66
CA GLU A 232 -9.60 3.51 6.37
C GLU A 232 -8.17 3.91 6.70
N TRP A 233 -7.31 2.94 7.03
CA TRP A 233 -5.90 3.21 7.30
C TRP A 233 -5.16 3.81 6.10
N VAL A 234 -5.59 3.54 4.88
CA VAL A 234 -5.01 4.14 3.66
C VAL A 234 -5.57 5.54 3.37
N ARG A 235 -6.70 5.93 3.95
CA ARG A 235 -7.43 7.16 3.59
C ARG A 235 -7.39 8.26 4.64
N LYS A 236 -7.46 7.89 5.92
CA LYS A 236 -7.72 8.86 7.00
C LYS A 236 -6.46 9.55 7.49
N GLY A 237 -5.32 8.88 7.40
CA GLY A 237 -4.04 9.39 7.90
C GLY A 237 -3.53 10.57 7.08
N LEU A 238 -2.62 11.34 7.69
CA LEU A 238 -1.97 12.45 7.00
C LEU A 238 -1.03 11.91 5.91
N ASN A 239 -0.74 12.73 4.90
CA ASN A 239 0.21 12.40 3.84
C ASN A 239 1.68 12.65 4.25
N GLU A 240 1.91 13.36 5.35
CA GLU A 240 3.24 13.69 5.88
C GLU A 240 3.25 13.55 7.41
N LEU A 241 4.43 13.25 7.97
CA LEU A 241 4.64 13.22 9.40
C LEU A 241 4.67 14.66 9.97
N PRO A 242 3.84 15.01 10.96
CA PRO A 242 3.92 16.29 11.64
C PRO A 242 5.32 16.52 12.25
N ARG A 243 5.86 17.73 12.05
CA ARG A 243 7.13 18.22 12.61
C ARG A 243 7.22 18.02 14.11
N ARG A 244 6.13 18.23 14.87
CA ARG A 244 6.15 18.00 16.33
C ARG A 244 6.49 16.56 16.71
N ILE A 245 6.01 15.58 15.94
CA ILE A 245 6.36 14.18 16.15
C ILE A 245 7.75 13.92 15.57
N GLY A 246 8.00 14.35 14.34
CA GLY A 246 9.28 14.15 13.66
C GLY A 246 10.51 14.72 14.37
N ASN A 247 10.34 15.74 15.22
CA ASN A 247 11.44 16.37 15.98
C ASN A 247 11.79 15.66 17.29
N GLN A 248 10.98 14.68 17.73
CA GLN A 248 11.27 13.89 18.92
C GLN A 248 12.52 13.03 18.70
N ASP A 249 13.27 12.80 19.77
CA ASP A 249 14.49 12.00 19.73
C ASP A 249 14.15 10.51 19.63
N PHE A 250 14.80 9.81 18.71
CA PHE A 250 14.69 8.37 18.54
C PHE A 250 15.75 7.68 19.41
N THR A 251 15.53 7.63 20.72
CA THR A 251 16.44 7.01 21.69
C THR A 251 16.50 5.49 21.53
N ASP A 252 17.34 4.82 22.30
CA ASP A 252 17.47 3.34 22.27
C ASP A 252 16.25 2.61 22.84
N ASP A 253 15.38 3.31 23.57
CA ASP A 253 14.12 2.77 24.09
C ASP A 253 13.05 2.59 22.99
N TYR A 254 13.21 3.28 21.86
CA TYR A 254 12.29 3.14 20.75
C TYR A 254 12.46 1.80 20.01
N ALA A 255 11.32 1.25 19.60
CA ALA A 255 11.22 0.14 18.68
C ALA A 255 10.48 0.56 17.41
N CYS A 256 10.86 -0.06 16.29
CA CYS A 256 10.04 -0.07 15.09
C CYS A 256 9.54 -1.50 14.89
N THR A 257 8.23 -1.69 14.85
CA THR A 257 7.59 -3.00 14.62
C THR A 257 6.83 -2.96 13.31
N ALA A 258 7.13 -3.89 12.41
CA ALA A 258 6.37 -4.11 11.19
C ALA A 258 5.19 -5.03 11.51
N LEU A 259 3.97 -4.52 11.34
CA LEU A 259 2.72 -5.27 11.45
C LEU A 259 2.20 -5.56 10.04
N ILE A 260 1.94 -6.83 9.73
CA ILE A 260 1.41 -7.24 8.44
C ILE A 260 -0.03 -7.70 8.62
N TYR A 261 -0.96 -7.04 7.94
CA TYR A 261 -2.37 -7.41 7.93
C TYR A 261 -2.71 -8.00 6.58
N GLU A 262 -3.08 -9.28 6.57
CA GLU A 262 -3.43 -10.01 5.36
C GLU A 262 -4.92 -10.26 5.23
N PHE A 263 -5.37 -10.25 3.99
CA PHE A 263 -6.76 -10.47 3.64
C PHE A 263 -6.85 -11.36 2.41
N LYS A 264 -7.81 -12.29 2.42
CA LYS A 264 -8.15 -13.13 1.27
C LYS A 264 -9.53 -12.76 0.77
N ALA A 265 -9.61 -12.24 -0.45
CA ALA A 265 -10.88 -12.08 -1.15
C ALA A 265 -11.22 -13.38 -1.91
N LEU A 266 -12.47 -13.81 -1.84
CA LEU A 266 -12.98 -14.98 -2.57
C LEU A 266 -13.75 -14.60 -3.86
N GLY A 267 -13.76 -13.30 -4.20
CA GLY A 267 -14.59 -12.73 -5.27
C GLY A 267 -16.03 -12.45 -4.80
N GLY A 268 -16.50 -11.21 -5.01
CA GLY A 268 -17.90 -10.83 -4.76
C GLY A 268 -18.28 -10.52 -3.31
N GLY A 269 -17.33 -10.24 -2.40
CA GLY A 269 -17.63 -9.97 -0.99
C GLY A 269 -16.52 -9.22 -0.23
N GLN A 270 -16.68 -9.09 1.10
CA GLN A 270 -15.63 -8.58 1.98
C GLN A 270 -14.47 -9.59 2.02
N ALA A 271 -13.23 -9.09 2.03
CA ALA A 271 -12.08 -9.96 2.17
C ALA A 271 -11.97 -10.44 3.61
N ALA A 272 -11.73 -11.75 3.78
CA ALA A 272 -11.56 -12.37 5.07
C ALA A 272 -10.15 -12.08 5.60
N PHE A 273 -10.04 -11.70 6.87
CA PHE A 273 -8.76 -11.57 7.56
C PHE A 273 -8.05 -12.93 7.65
N VAL A 274 -6.74 -12.95 7.40
CA VAL A 274 -5.92 -14.16 7.44
C VAL A 274 -5.09 -14.16 8.71
N GLU A 275 -5.27 -15.19 9.54
CA GLU A 275 -4.55 -15.33 10.81
C GLU A 275 -4.45 -16.82 11.24
N PRO A 276 -3.26 -17.33 11.56
CA PRO A 276 -1.96 -16.69 11.36
C PRO A 276 -1.63 -16.54 9.87
N SER A 277 -0.64 -15.70 9.55
CA SER A 277 -0.04 -15.70 8.21
C SER A 277 0.59 -17.06 7.88
N GLU A 278 0.54 -17.45 6.61
CA GLU A 278 1.25 -18.63 6.11
C GLU A 278 2.77 -18.40 5.99
N ILE A 279 3.22 -17.14 5.97
CA ILE A 279 4.63 -16.77 5.91
C ILE A 279 4.98 -15.78 7.03
N THR A 280 6.28 -15.63 7.30
CA THR A 280 6.71 -14.71 8.37
C THR A 280 6.68 -13.25 7.89
N ALA A 281 6.60 -12.30 8.83
CA ALA A 281 6.73 -10.88 8.53
C ALA A 281 8.02 -10.58 7.75
N HIS A 282 9.10 -11.25 8.12
CA HIS A 282 10.38 -11.24 7.43
C HIS A 282 10.27 -11.55 5.94
N MET A 283 9.57 -12.63 5.61
CA MET A 283 9.32 -13.02 4.23
C MET A 283 8.43 -12.01 3.50
N HIS A 284 7.44 -11.40 4.17
CA HIS A 284 6.67 -10.32 3.56
C HIS A 284 7.54 -9.09 3.24
N LEU A 285 8.40 -8.66 4.17
CA LEU A 285 9.29 -7.52 3.94
C LEU A 285 10.32 -7.83 2.85
N GLU A 286 10.82 -9.06 2.79
CA GLU A 286 11.73 -9.49 1.71
C GLU A 286 11.03 -9.52 0.35
N LYS A 287 9.87 -10.18 0.25
CA LYS A 287 9.13 -10.36 -1.00
C LYS A 287 8.42 -9.10 -1.50
N SER A 288 8.22 -8.09 -0.65
CA SER A 288 7.80 -6.74 -1.04
C SER A 288 8.94 -5.89 -1.61
N GLY A 289 10.20 -6.30 -1.37
CA GLY A 289 11.39 -5.50 -1.56
C GLY A 289 11.69 -4.52 -0.40
N LEU A 290 10.77 -4.34 0.56
CA LEU A 290 10.92 -3.35 1.62
C LEU A 290 12.16 -3.61 2.47
N ARG A 291 12.46 -4.87 2.76
CA ARG A 291 13.63 -5.23 3.57
C ARG A 291 14.94 -4.73 2.96
N ALA A 292 15.10 -4.84 1.65
CA ALA A 292 16.29 -4.35 0.95
C ALA A 292 16.30 -2.82 0.83
N ALA A 293 15.12 -2.19 0.82
CA ALA A 293 14.96 -0.75 0.72
C ALA A 293 15.10 0.00 2.06
N LEU A 294 14.89 -0.70 3.19
CA LEU A 294 15.17 -0.23 4.55
C LEU A 294 16.68 -0.09 4.74
N SER A 295 17.20 1.03 4.31
CA SER A 295 18.60 1.42 4.45
C SER A 295 18.66 2.93 4.59
N PRO A 296 19.41 3.46 5.57
CA PRO A 296 19.57 4.90 5.71
C PRO A 296 20.14 5.50 4.42
N PRO A 297 19.72 6.72 4.03
CA PRO A 297 20.41 7.46 2.98
C PRO A 297 21.89 7.59 3.36
N ARG A 298 22.78 7.37 2.39
CA ARG A 298 24.23 7.54 2.56
C ARG A 298 24.60 9.01 2.67
#